data_AF-A0A5J9UB04-F1
#
_entry.id   AF-A0A5J9UB04-F1
#
_cell.length_a   1.000
_cell.length_b   1.000
_cell.length_c   1.000
_cell.angle_alpha   90.00
_cell.angle_beta   90.00
_cell.angle_gamma   90.00
#
_symmetry.space_group_name_H-M   'P 1'
#
loop_
_entity.id
_entity.type
_entity.pdbx_description
1 polymer ?
#
loop_
_entity_poly.entity_id
_entity_poly.type
_entity_poly.pdbx_seq_one_letter_code
_entity_poly.pdbx_strand_id
1 'polypeptide(L)' 'MDAGAAPVVAVLNGVGEVERKVQKSYWEEHSKDLTVESMMLDSRAADLDKEERPEVMPPNVPCSSL' A
#
# COMPACT_ATOMS: atom_id res chain seq x y z
N MET A 1 10.25 39.41 4.69
CA MET A 1 10.47 38.39 5.73
C MET A 1 9.29 37.43 5.69
N ASP A 2 9.46 36.25 5.09
CA ASP A 2 8.48 35.15 5.21
C ASP A 2 8.90 34.28 6.39
N ALA A 3 8.27 34.48 7.55
CA ALA A 3 8.60 33.81 8.81
C ALA A 3 7.41 32.96 9.31
N GLY A 4 6.67 32.33 8.39
CA GLY A 4 5.45 31.57 8.70
C GLY A 4 5.51 30.06 8.44
N ALA A 5 6.46 29.56 7.63
CA ALA A 5 6.40 28.19 7.12
C ALA A 5 7.06 27.12 8.02
N ALA A 6 8.02 27.49 8.87
CA ALA A 6 8.87 26.54 9.62
C ALA A 6 8.14 25.59 10.60
N PRO A 7 7.13 26.02 11.40
CA PRO A 7 6.49 25.11 12.35
C PRO A 7 5.53 24.11 11.68
N VAL A 8 4.99 24.45 10.51
CA VAL A 8 4.06 23.58 9.78
C VAL A 8 4.81 22.41 9.13
N VAL A 9 5.93 22.67 8.46
CA VAL A 9 6.72 21.60 7.83
C VAL A 9 7.30 20.59 8.83
N ALA A 10 7.70 21.02 10.02
CA ALA A 10 8.20 20.11 11.06
C ALA A 10 7.12 19.16 11.60
N VAL A 11 5.88 19.66 11.78
CA VAL A 11 4.73 18.85 12.19
C VAL A 11 4.35 17.85 11.11
N LEU A 12 4.34 18.25 9.84
CA LEU A 12 4.03 17.36 8.70
C LEU A 12 5.08 16.24 8.54
N ASN A 13 6.36 16.55 8.76
CA ASN A 13 7.43 15.55 8.71
C ASN A 13 7.29 14.50 9.82
N GLY A 14 6.95 14.93 11.04
CA GLY A 14 6.69 14.00 12.15
C GLY A 14 5.46 13.11 11.91
N VAL A 15 4.40 13.66 11.31
CA VAL A 15 3.21 12.88 10.92
C VAL A 15 3.53 11.85 9.84
N GLY A 16 4.35 12.19 8.84
CA GLY A 16 4.76 11.25 7.79
C GLY A 16 5.62 10.09 8.29
N GLU A 17 6.47 10.32 9.29
CA GLU A 17 7.27 9.25 9.93
C GLU A 17 6.41 8.31 10.76
N VAL A 18 5.44 8.84 11.50
CA VAL A 18 4.47 8.06 12.29
C VAL A 18 3.59 7.23 11.36
N GLU A 19 3.04 7.81 10.30
CA GLU A 19 2.20 7.12 9.32
C GLU A 19 2.96 5.96 8.65
N ARG A 20 4.19 6.20 8.20
CA ARG A 20 5.05 5.16 7.62
C ARG A 20 5.28 4.00 8.58
N LYS A 21 5.51 4.28 9.86
CA LYS A 21 5.77 3.25 10.87
C LYS A 21 4.51 2.42 11.14
N VAL A 22 3.35 3.05 11.23
CA VAL A 22 2.07 2.36 11.45
C VAL A 22 1.73 1.46 10.28
N GLN A 23 1.78 1.98 9.04
CA GLN A 23 1.51 1.20 7.85
C GLN A 23 2.50 0.03 7.70
N LYS A 24 3.80 0.29 7.92
CA LYS A 24 4.82 -0.76 7.85
C LYS A 24 4.59 -1.86 8.88
N SER A 25 4.32 -1.50 10.13
CA SER A 25 4.10 -2.49 11.21
C SER A 25 2.84 -3.32 10.95
N TYR A 26 1.79 -2.70 10.40
CA TYR A 26 0.56 -3.39 10.02
C TYR A 26 0.81 -4.45 8.95
N TRP A 27 1.53 -4.09 7.87
CA TRP A 27 1.88 -5.05 6.83
C TRP A 27 2.90 -6.10 7.31
N GLU A 28 3.84 -5.77 8.18
CA GLU A 28 4.75 -6.75 8.78
C GLU A 28 4.02 -7.80 9.63
N GLU A 29 2.94 -7.44 10.29
CA GLU A 29 2.12 -8.38 11.05
C GLU A 29 1.29 -9.29 10.14
N HIS A 30 0.70 -8.71 9.09
CA HIS A 30 -0.26 -9.40 8.24
C HIS A 30 0.37 -10.12 7.04
N SER A 31 1.63 -9.85 6.69
CA SER A 31 2.38 -10.49 5.58
C SER A 31 3.41 -11.52 6.04
N LYS A 32 3.29 -12.04 7.27
CA LYS A 32 4.18 -13.09 7.80
C LYS A 32 4.13 -14.37 6.97
N ASP A 33 2.92 -14.73 6.56
CA ASP A 33 2.68 -15.82 5.64
C ASP A 33 2.62 -15.23 4.24
N LEU A 34 3.59 -15.53 3.38
CA LEU A 34 3.67 -15.00 2.01
C LEU A 34 2.62 -15.68 1.09
N THR A 35 1.34 -15.59 1.45
CA THR A 35 0.20 -16.16 0.73
C THR A 35 -0.68 -15.06 0.15
N VAL A 36 -1.42 -15.40 -0.90
CA VAL A 36 -2.34 -14.46 -1.56
C VAL A 36 -3.45 -14.02 -0.60
N GLU A 37 -3.90 -14.90 0.30
CA GLU A 37 -4.88 -14.59 1.35
C GLU A 37 -4.37 -13.54 2.35
N SER A 38 -3.11 -13.68 2.77
CA SER A 38 -2.44 -12.72 3.65
C SER A 38 -2.19 -11.37 2.96
N MET A 39 -1.90 -11.37 1.65
CA MET A 39 -1.71 -10.14 0.88
C MET A 39 -3.02 -9.42 0.56
N MET A 40 -4.08 -10.16 0.24
CA MET A 40 -5.40 -9.59 -0.06
C MET A 40 -6.22 -9.33 1.22
N LEU A 41 -5.73 -9.76 2.39
CA LEU A 41 -6.40 -9.67 3.68
C LEU A 41 -7.81 -10.28 3.67
N ASP A 42 -8.00 -11.32 2.85
CA ASP A 42 -9.31 -11.94 2.60
C ASP A 42 -9.19 -13.46 2.52
N SER A 43 -10.14 -14.16 3.17
CA SER A 43 -10.19 -15.63 3.21
C SER A 43 -10.60 -16.30 1.89
N ARG A 44 -11.12 -15.54 0.93
CA ARG A 44 -11.54 -15.96 -0.42
C ARG A 44 -10.63 -15.37 -1.51
N ALA A 45 -9.46 -14.87 -1.14
CA ALA A 45 -8.49 -14.24 -2.03
C ALA A 45 -8.14 -15.09 -3.26
N ALA A 46 -8.09 -16.42 -3.11
CA ALA A 46 -7.79 -17.32 -4.22
C ALA A 46 -8.88 -17.33 -5.32
N ASP A 47 -10.12 -17.03 -4.99
CA ASP A 47 -11.21 -16.92 -5.96
C ASP A 47 -11.32 -15.49 -6.51
N LEU A 48 -11.10 -14.49 -5.66
CA LEU A 48 -11.04 -13.07 -6.07
C LEU A 48 -9.88 -12.80 -7.05
N ASP A 49 -8.68 -13.36 -6.82
CA ASP A 49 -7.54 -13.18 -7.74
C ASP A 49 -7.85 -13.69 -9.15
N LYS A 50 -8.70 -14.71 -9.30
CA LYS A 50 -9.07 -15.25 -10.63
C LYS A 50 -10.00 -14.32 -11.39
N GLU A 51 -10.80 -13.53 -10.68
CA GLU A 51 -11.83 -12.65 -11.26
C GLU A 51 -11.31 -11.22 -11.41
N GLU A 52 -10.69 -10.63 -10.39
CA GLU A 52 -10.27 -9.23 -10.37
C GLU A 52 -8.94 -8.97 -11.10
N ARG A 53 -8.00 -9.92 -11.03
CA ARG A 53 -6.68 -9.76 -11.67
C ARG A 53 -6.74 -9.54 -13.19
N PRO A 54 -7.56 -10.28 -13.97
CA PRO A 54 -7.70 -10.00 -15.40
C PRO A 54 -8.42 -8.67 -15.70
N GLU A 55 -9.18 -8.11 -14.75
CA GLU A 55 -9.75 -6.76 -14.88
C GLU A 55 -8.69 -5.67 -14.66
N VAL A 56 -7.82 -5.83 -13.66
CA VAL A 56 -6.75 -4.88 -13.34
C VAL A 56 -5.60 -4.93 -14.36
N MET A 57 -5.19 -6.13 -14.77
CA MET A 57 -4.14 -6.35 -15.77
C MET A 57 -4.68 -7.22 -16.92
N PRO A 58 -5.39 -6.59 -17.88
CA PRO A 58 -5.96 -7.33 -18.98
C PRO A 58 -4.85 -7.91 -19.88
N PRO A 59 -5.11 -9.05 -20.54
CA PRO A 59 -4.10 -9.81 -21.30
C PRO A 59 -3.50 -9.05 -22.50
N ASN A 60 -4.06 -7.90 -22.87
CA ASN A 60 -3.62 -7.05 -23.96
C ASN A 60 -2.89 -5.77 -23.51
N VAL A 61 -2.70 -5.55 -22.20
CA VAL A 61 -1.90 -4.41 -21.70
C VAL A 61 -0.43 -4.81 -21.73
N PRO A 62 0.41 -4.14 -22.55
CA PRO A 62 1.83 -4.44 -22.58
C PRO A 62 2.44 -4.18 -21.20
N CYS A 63 3.22 -5.14 -20.69
CA CYS A 63 3.95 -4.97 -19.42
C CYS A 63 4.89 -3.75 -19.43
N SER A 64 5.27 -3.25 -20.60
CA SER A 64 6.09 -2.05 -20.80
C SER A 64 5.30 -0.72 -20.76
N SER A 65 4.00 -0.77 -20.51
CA SER A 65 3.11 0.42 -20.45
C SER A 65 2.66 0.78 -19.03
N LEU A 66 3.17 0.07 -18.01
CA LEU A 66 3.06 0.38 -16.57
C LEU A 66 4.44 0.79 -16.04
#